data_AF-A0A2V6UE09-F1
#
_entry.id   AF-A0A2V6UE09-F1
#
_cell.length_a   1.000
_cell.length_b   1.000
_cell.length_c   1.000
_cell.angle_alpha   90.00
_cell.angle_beta   90.00
_cell.angle_gamma   90.00
#
_symmetry.space_group_name_H-M   'P 1'
#
loop_
_entity.id
_entity.type
_entity.pdbx_description
1 polymer ?
#
loop_
_entity_poly.entity_id
_entity_poly.type
_entity_poly.pdbx_seq_one_letter_code
_entity_poly.pdbx_strand_id
1 'polypeptide(L)'
;MAFHPTTGDLYFEDNGIDGFQDPNEPLSADEINRIAAADLGRQPVPDFGFPNDYIDYHTGQRVGSGGVQPLVAFLPLPCASCPDPGDPNGPDGAESEGPSGIVFAPPSFPPYVNNGIFVGFHGKFSAPPSGNEENPLVFWDLGTGKYFHFIESFQLGHGDQLLATQDSLFIADMASDGSVDTNGGTGVIYQIKRKTTGMSATFTSPGEGATVTGAVPVGMSESGGTGTISWTVRLDGGATPIFSTSGTASTASFSWDT
;
A
#
# COMPACT_ATOMS: atom_id res chain seq x y z
N MET A 1 9.76 3.83 -11.19
CA MET A 1 8.81 4.00 -12.35
C MET A 1 7.86 2.81 -12.52
N ALA A 2 6.64 3.01 -13.05
CA ALA A 2 5.65 1.98 -13.34
C ALA A 2 4.65 2.40 -14.43
N PHE A 3 4.05 1.44 -15.16
CA PHE A 3 2.93 1.71 -16.07
C PHE A 3 1.59 1.49 -15.38
N HIS A 4 0.65 2.41 -15.55
CA HIS A 4 -0.70 2.24 -15.03
C HIS A 4 -1.38 1.04 -15.71
N PRO A 5 -1.92 0.06 -14.95
CA PRO A 5 -2.33 -1.24 -15.50
C PRO A 5 -3.49 -1.16 -16.51
N THR A 6 -4.32 -0.12 -16.42
CA THR A 6 -5.45 0.11 -17.34
C THR A 6 -5.16 1.12 -18.45
N THR A 7 -4.62 2.30 -18.13
CA THR A 7 -4.42 3.38 -19.12
C THR A 7 -3.12 3.23 -19.91
N GLY A 8 -2.13 2.50 -19.39
CA GLY A 8 -0.80 2.39 -19.97
C GLY A 8 0.05 3.65 -19.80
N ASP A 9 -0.38 4.62 -18.99
CA ASP A 9 0.39 5.81 -18.70
C ASP A 9 1.67 5.46 -17.92
N LEU A 10 2.78 6.13 -18.21
CA LEU A 10 4.02 5.97 -17.46
C LEU A 10 3.99 6.91 -16.26
N TYR A 11 4.15 6.34 -15.07
CA TYR A 11 4.41 7.05 -13.83
C TYR A 11 5.87 6.84 -13.44
N PHE A 12 6.53 7.86 -12.93
CA PHE A 12 7.93 7.77 -12.55
C PHE A 12 8.24 8.74 -11.42
N GLU A 13 9.25 8.38 -10.64
CA GLU A 13 9.76 9.21 -9.56
C GLU A 13 10.76 10.21 -10.11
N ASP A 14 10.82 11.37 -9.47
CA ASP A 14 11.90 12.34 -9.59
C ASP A 14 12.47 12.59 -8.19
N ASN A 15 13.79 12.50 -8.06
CA ASN A 15 14.54 12.62 -6.81
C ASN A 15 14.89 14.08 -6.49
N GLY A 16 14.07 15.00 -7.01
CA GLY A 16 14.26 16.43 -6.81
C GLY A 16 15.68 16.93 -7.09
N ILE A 17 16.11 17.90 -6.28
CA ILE A 17 17.41 18.54 -6.32
C ILE A 17 18.00 18.41 -4.92
N ASP A 18 18.82 17.40 -4.71
CA ASP A 18 19.55 17.24 -3.46
C ASP A 18 20.82 18.10 -3.45
N GLY A 19 21.27 18.48 -2.26
CA GLY A 19 22.67 18.84 -2.11
C GLY A 19 23.08 20.23 -2.58
N PHE A 20 22.12 21.09 -2.96
CA PHE A 20 22.46 22.39 -3.58
C PHE A 20 23.19 23.33 -2.62
N GLN A 21 22.82 23.33 -1.34
CA GLN A 21 23.48 24.10 -0.28
C GLN A 21 24.05 23.20 0.81
N ASP A 22 23.27 22.22 1.27
CA ASP A 22 23.69 21.16 2.18
C ASP A 22 23.60 19.82 1.45
N PRO A 23 24.69 19.03 1.36
CA PRO A 23 24.69 17.69 0.76
C PRO A 23 23.64 16.71 1.30
N ASN A 24 23.07 16.97 2.47
CA ASN A 24 22.09 16.10 3.11
C ASN A 24 20.68 16.72 3.17
N GLU A 25 20.44 17.84 2.50
CA GLU A 25 19.12 18.48 2.47
C GLU A 25 18.64 18.70 1.03
N PRO A 26 17.37 18.40 0.74
CA PRO A 26 16.80 18.61 -0.58
C PRO A 26 16.36 20.07 -0.76
N LEU A 27 16.69 20.64 -1.92
CA LEU A 27 16.20 21.96 -2.33
C LEU A 27 14.77 21.87 -2.88
N SER A 28 14.49 20.83 -3.66
CA SER A 28 13.16 20.56 -4.20
C SER A 28 12.67 19.22 -3.72
N ALA A 29 11.37 19.12 -3.49
CA ALA A 29 10.74 17.87 -3.07
C ALA A 29 10.94 16.75 -4.09
N ASP A 30 10.90 15.53 -3.56
CA ASP A 30 10.76 14.33 -4.36
C ASP A 30 9.32 14.21 -4.88
N GLU A 31 9.17 13.69 -6.10
CA GLU A 31 7.94 13.83 -6.86
C GLU A 31 7.52 12.53 -7.57
N ILE A 32 6.21 12.41 -7.83
CA ILE A 32 5.70 11.49 -8.86
C ILE A 32 5.20 12.29 -10.06
N ASN A 33 5.74 11.93 -11.23
CA ASN A 33 5.42 12.50 -12.51
C ASN A 33 4.72 11.48 -13.42
N ARG A 34 4.03 11.97 -14.46
CA ARG A 34 3.30 11.15 -15.43
C ARG A 34 3.51 11.60 -16.87
N ILE A 35 3.72 10.63 -17.75
CA ILE A 35 3.55 10.79 -19.20
C ILE A 35 2.36 9.94 -19.63
N ALA A 36 1.37 10.57 -20.28
CA ALA A 36 0.23 9.84 -20.80
C ALA A 36 0.67 8.81 -21.84
N ALA A 37 -0.01 7.66 -21.90
CA ALA A 37 0.34 6.57 -22.82
C ALA A 37 0.41 7.03 -24.28
N ALA A 38 -0.48 7.96 -24.65
CA ALA A 38 -0.48 8.54 -25.98
C ALA A 38 0.81 9.30 -26.28
N ASP A 39 1.42 9.95 -25.29
CA ASP A 39 2.55 10.88 -25.48
C ASP A 39 3.91 10.19 -25.34
N LEU A 40 3.94 8.91 -24.99
CA LEU A 40 5.17 8.11 -24.95
C LEU A 40 5.84 8.06 -26.33
N GLY A 41 7.11 8.43 -26.36
CA GLY A 41 7.91 8.48 -27.59
C GLY A 41 7.58 9.64 -28.54
N ARG A 42 6.70 10.57 -28.14
CA ARG A 42 6.40 11.78 -28.93
C ARG A 42 7.43 12.89 -28.69
N GLN A 43 7.48 13.80 -29.65
CA GLN A 43 8.26 15.04 -29.58
C GLN A 43 7.31 16.26 -29.65
N PRO A 44 7.57 17.33 -28.90
CA PRO A 44 8.63 17.44 -27.88
C PRO A 44 8.35 16.53 -26.68
N VAL A 45 9.41 16.04 -26.03
CA VAL A 45 9.29 15.35 -24.73
C VAL A 45 8.76 16.35 -23.70
N PRO A 46 7.82 15.96 -22.81
CA PRO A 46 7.39 16.82 -21.73
C PRO A 46 8.58 17.30 -20.89
N ASP A 47 8.64 18.60 -20.65
CA ASP A 47 9.60 19.23 -19.76
C ASP A 47 8.99 19.29 -18.36
N PHE A 48 9.63 18.63 -17.39
CA PHE A 48 9.18 18.59 -15.99
C PHE A 48 9.80 19.70 -15.13
N GLY A 49 10.55 20.63 -15.75
CA GLY A 49 10.93 21.89 -15.11
C GLY A 49 12.34 21.92 -14.50
N PHE A 50 13.02 20.78 -14.37
CA PHE A 50 14.38 20.75 -13.82
C PHE A 50 15.36 21.66 -14.59
N PRO A 51 16.22 22.45 -13.91
CA PRO A 51 16.26 22.72 -12.46
C PRO A 51 15.50 24.00 -12.06
N ASN A 52 14.77 24.64 -12.98
CA ASN A 52 14.30 26.03 -12.81
C ASN A 52 12.82 26.14 -12.42
N ASP A 53 12.06 25.06 -12.44
CA ASP A 53 10.65 25.01 -12.09
C ASP A 53 10.36 23.74 -11.27
N TYR A 54 10.18 23.89 -9.96
CA TYR A 54 10.12 22.80 -8.99
C TYR A 54 9.26 23.16 -7.79
N ILE A 55 8.90 22.17 -6.97
CA ILE A 55 8.27 22.40 -5.66
C ILE A 55 9.34 22.47 -4.58
N ASP A 56 9.43 23.61 -3.89
CA ASP A 56 10.33 23.82 -2.76
C ASP A 56 9.99 22.86 -1.61
N TYR A 57 10.99 22.13 -1.10
CA TYR A 57 10.78 21.02 -0.18
C TYR A 57 10.13 21.44 1.16
N HIS A 58 10.62 22.50 1.78
CA HIS A 58 10.13 22.90 3.11
C HIS A 58 8.81 23.66 3.04
N THR A 59 8.60 24.45 1.97
CA THR A 59 7.43 25.35 1.90
C THR A 59 6.27 24.79 1.05
N GLY A 60 6.54 23.77 0.23
CA GLY A 60 5.61 23.25 -0.77
C GLY A 60 5.23 24.28 -1.84
N GLN A 61 5.95 25.40 -1.93
CA GLN A 61 5.67 26.44 -2.91
C GLN A 61 6.38 26.12 -4.23
N ARG A 62 5.68 26.36 -5.34
CA ARG A 62 6.31 26.29 -6.66
C ARG A 62 7.29 27.44 -6.84
N VAL A 63 8.51 27.12 -7.23
CA VAL A 63 9.53 28.05 -7.72
C VAL A 63 9.55 27.95 -9.23
N GLY A 64 9.64 29.08 -9.95
CA GLY A 64 9.74 29.08 -11.42
C GLY A 64 8.42 28.90 -12.18
N SER A 65 8.54 28.56 -13.48
CA SER A 65 7.41 28.33 -14.37
C SER A 65 7.82 27.67 -15.70
N GLY A 66 6.89 26.98 -16.36
CA GLY A 66 7.04 26.46 -17.73
C GLY A 66 7.10 24.93 -17.81
N GLY A 67 7.48 24.27 -16.73
CA GLY A 67 7.46 22.82 -16.58
C GLY A 67 6.07 22.27 -16.28
N VAL A 68 5.87 21.02 -16.68
CA VAL A 68 4.76 20.17 -16.24
C VAL A 68 4.94 19.94 -14.74
N GLN A 69 3.91 20.25 -13.97
CA GLN A 69 3.95 20.08 -12.51
C GLN A 69 3.78 18.61 -12.12
N PRO A 70 4.37 18.20 -10.99
CA PRO A 70 4.20 16.85 -10.48
C PRO A 70 2.75 16.56 -10.12
N LEU A 71 2.42 15.28 -10.10
CA LEU A 71 1.12 14.83 -9.58
C LEU A 71 1.07 14.88 -8.05
N VAL A 72 2.23 14.67 -7.41
CA VAL A 72 2.44 14.82 -5.97
C VAL A 72 3.91 15.17 -5.73
N ALA A 73 4.13 16.05 -4.75
CA ALA A 73 5.43 16.35 -4.16
C ALA A 73 5.39 15.88 -2.70
N PHE A 74 6.42 15.14 -2.26
CA PHE A 74 6.52 14.63 -0.90
C PHE A 74 7.27 15.66 -0.06
N LEU A 75 6.52 16.28 0.86
CA LEU A 75 7.03 17.24 1.82
C LEU A 75 7.12 16.56 3.20
N PRO A 76 7.96 17.08 4.12
CA PRO A 76 8.05 16.58 5.48
C PRO A 76 6.68 16.54 6.17
N LEU A 77 6.39 15.44 6.88
CA LEU A 77 5.17 15.30 7.66
C LEU A 77 5.45 15.66 9.13
N PRO A 78 4.57 16.43 9.80
CA PRO A 78 4.75 16.77 11.20
C PRO A 78 4.88 15.52 12.09
N CYS A 79 6.03 15.37 12.75
CA CYS A 79 6.27 14.26 13.68
C CYS A 79 6.69 14.79 15.06
N ALA A 80 5.77 14.74 16.03
CA ALA A 80 6.00 15.27 17.37
C ALA A 80 7.02 14.46 18.21
N SER A 81 7.39 13.26 17.78
CA SER A 81 8.24 12.32 18.52
C SER A 81 9.41 11.77 17.70
N CYS A 82 9.64 12.28 16.50
CA CYS A 82 10.82 11.94 15.71
C CYS A 82 11.96 12.80 16.27
N PRO A 83 12.98 12.20 16.91
CA PRO A 83 14.19 12.94 17.20
C PRO A 83 14.84 13.20 15.85
N ASP A 84 14.73 14.42 15.34
CA ASP A 84 15.54 14.87 14.21
C ASP A 84 16.97 15.06 14.73
N PRO A 85 17.89 14.11 14.49
CA PRO A 85 19.25 14.18 14.97
C PRO A 85 20.13 14.70 13.83
N GLY A 86 19.67 15.66 13.02
CA GLY A 86 20.36 15.97 11.77
C GLY A 86 20.16 17.37 11.25
N ASP A 87 18.92 17.86 11.13
CA ASP A 87 18.65 19.05 10.34
C ASP A 87 19.06 20.34 11.10
N PRO A 88 20.02 21.12 10.57
CA PRO A 88 20.34 22.45 11.11
C PRO A 88 19.20 23.48 10.90
N ASN A 89 18.13 23.17 10.17
CA ASN A 89 17.06 24.08 9.77
C ASN A 89 15.71 23.92 10.52
N GLY A 90 15.44 22.80 11.18
CA GLY A 90 14.22 22.63 11.99
C GLY A 90 14.00 21.19 12.46
N PRO A 91 12.92 20.90 13.21
CA PRO A 91 12.44 19.54 13.41
C PRO A 91 11.45 19.22 12.28
N ASP A 92 11.95 18.92 11.08
CA ASP A 92 11.12 18.81 9.87
C ASP A 92 10.21 17.57 9.88
N GLY A 93 10.48 16.63 10.79
CA GLY A 93 9.52 15.63 11.24
C GLY A 93 9.83 14.25 10.69
N ALA A 94 8.88 13.61 10.01
CA ALA A 94 9.13 12.38 9.28
C ALA A 94 9.16 12.70 7.78
N GLU A 95 10.28 12.40 7.15
CA GLU A 95 10.61 12.81 5.78
C GLU A 95 10.36 11.66 4.80
N SER A 96 10.50 11.96 3.50
CA SER A 96 10.34 11.00 2.42
C SER A 96 11.32 11.38 1.31
N GLU A 97 12.54 10.87 1.40
CA GLU A 97 13.64 11.26 0.52
C GLU A 97 14.31 10.06 -0.14
N GLY A 98 14.71 10.21 -1.40
CA GLY A 98 15.34 9.14 -2.16
C GLY A 98 14.35 8.10 -2.72
N PRO A 99 13.31 8.46 -3.50
CA PRO A 99 12.36 7.51 -4.04
C PRO A 99 13.07 6.52 -4.97
N SER A 100 12.92 5.24 -4.67
CA SER A 100 13.70 4.17 -5.27
C SER A 100 12.83 3.14 -6.02
N GLY A 101 11.53 3.12 -5.74
CA GLY A 101 10.58 2.26 -6.44
C GLY A 101 9.11 2.58 -6.16
N ILE A 102 8.31 2.55 -7.23
CA ILE A 102 6.86 2.66 -7.16
C ILE A 102 6.15 1.40 -7.63
N VAL A 103 4.97 1.17 -7.05
CA VAL A 103 4.02 0.20 -7.59
C VAL A 103 2.58 0.62 -7.37
N PHE A 104 1.70 0.36 -8.35
CA PHE A 104 0.27 0.50 -8.16
C PHE A 104 -0.24 -0.46 -7.08
N ALA A 105 -1.15 0.03 -6.25
CA ALA A 105 -1.68 -0.73 -5.12
C ALA A 105 -2.32 -2.07 -5.56
N PRO A 106 -2.15 -3.14 -4.77
CA PRO A 106 -2.83 -4.40 -5.04
C PRO A 106 -4.34 -4.20 -5.15
N PRO A 107 -5.00 -4.62 -6.24
CA PRO A 107 -6.42 -4.33 -6.46
C PRO A 107 -7.35 -4.97 -5.41
N SER A 108 -6.90 -6.05 -4.74
CA SER A 108 -7.67 -6.69 -3.67
C SER A 108 -7.43 -6.08 -2.29
N PHE A 109 -6.55 -5.09 -2.14
CA PHE A 109 -6.43 -4.38 -0.86
C PHE A 109 -7.74 -3.67 -0.49
N PRO A 110 -7.92 -3.29 0.78
CA PRO A 110 -9.09 -2.53 1.21
C PRO A 110 -9.29 -1.23 0.41
N PRO A 111 -10.54 -0.75 0.24
CA PRO A 111 -10.84 0.43 -0.58
C PRO A 111 -10.07 1.71 -0.23
N TYR A 112 -9.59 1.83 1.01
CA TYR A 112 -8.82 2.99 1.47
C TYR A 112 -7.33 2.93 1.10
N VAL A 113 -6.84 1.81 0.53
CA VAL A 113 -5.45 1.62 0.08
C VAL A 113 -5.34 0.76 -1.19
N ASN A 114 -6.35 0.81 -2.08
CA ASN A 114 -6.35 0.05 -3.34
C ASN A 114 -6.49 0.91 -4.62
N ASN A 115 -6.59 2.23 -4.47
CA ASN A 115 -6.67 3.19 -5.57
C ASN A 115 -5.52 4.21 -5.45
N GLY A 116 -4.30 3.70 -5.42
CA GLY A 116 -3.12 4.53 -5.18
C GLY A 116 -1.83 3.90 -5.68
N ILE A 117 -0.73 4.58 -5.38
CA ILE A 117 0.64 4.15 -5.65
C ILE A 117 1.37 4.05 -4.32
N PHE A 118 2.04 2.92 -4.11
CA PHE A 118 3.04 2.81 -3.06
C PHE A 118 4.39 3.31 -3.58
N VAL A 119 5.09 4.10 -2.78
CA VAL A 119 6.42 4.66 -3.08
C VAL A 119 7.37 4.28 -1.96
N GLY A 120 8.46 3.61 -2.33
CA GLY A 120 9.52 3.22 -1.42
C GLY A 120 10.63 4.27 -1.44
N PHE A 121 11.08 4.68 -0.27
CA PHE A 121 12.16 5.64 -0.10
C PHE A 121 13.39 4.94 0.47
N HIS A 122 14.55 5.23 -0.13
CA HIS A 122 15.85 4.74 0.32
C HIS A 122 16.26 5.46 1.62
N GLY A 123 15.99 6.77 1.68
CA GLY A 123 16.45 7.67 2.74
C GLY A 123 17.97 7.77 2.81
N LYS A 124 18.48 7.98 4.03
CA LYS A 124 19.91 8.19 4.28
C LYS A 124 20.76 6.99 3.89
N PHE A 125 21.66 7.19 2.93
CA PHE A 125 22.44 6.16 2.21
C PHE A 125 22.90 4.91 3.01
N SER A 126 23.43 5.08 4.23
CA SER A 126 23.91 3.96 5.08
C SER A 126 23.37 4.02 6.51
N ALA A 127 22.25 4.70 6.73
CA ALA A 127 21.70 4.87 8.06
C ALA A 127 20.91 3.63 8.53
N PRO A 128 21.11 3.17 9.77
CA PRO A 128 20.27 2.12 10.34
C PRO A 128 18.82 2.60 10.47
N PRO A 129 17.83 1.69 10.54
CA PRO A 129 16.43 2.07 10.72
C PRO A 129 16.22 3.11 11.83
N SER A 130 16.86 2.96 13.00
CA SER A 130 16.70 3.91 14.11
C SER A 130 17.21 5.34 13.87
N GLY A 131 17.91 5.59 12.76
CA GLY A 131 18.43 6.90 12.38
C GLY A 131 18.22 7.21 10.90
N ASN A 132 17.20 6.62 10.30
CA ASN A 132 16.79 6.90 8.93
C ASN A 132 15.32 7.40 8.96
N GLU A 133 15.18 8.71 9.07
CA GLU A 133 13.93 9.47 9.14
C GLU A 133 13.29 9.72 7.77
N GLU A 134 14.04 9.43 6.70
CA GLU A 134 13.70 9.72 5.30
C GLU A 134 13.14 8.50 4.54
N ASN A 135 13.04 7.32 5.17
CA ASN A 135 12.81 6.04 4.49
C ASN A 135 11.41 5.39 4.67
N PRO A 136 10.29 6.14 4.70
CA PRO A 136 8.98 5.53 4.84
C PRO A 136 8.63 4.69 3.60
N LEU A 137 7.64 3.83 3.77
CA LEU A 137 6.82 3.39 2.64
C LEU A 137 5.60 4.31 2.58
N VAL A 138 5.50 5.12 1.54
CA VAL A 138 4.37 6.04 1.35
C VAL A 138 3.27 5.39 0.54
N PHE A 139 2.02 5.67 0.89
CA PHE A 139 0.87 5.44 0.01
C PHE A 139 0.30 6.78 -0.45
N TRP A 140 0.28 7.00 -1.76
CA TRP A 140 -0.37 8.14 -2.39
C TRP A 140 -1.69 7.72 -3.06
N ASP A 141 -2.79 8.32 -2.61
CA ASP A 141 -4.15 8.04 -3.08
C ASP A 141 -4.46 8.85 -4.35
N LEU A 142 -4.74 8.16 -5.46
CA LEU A 142 -5.00 8.78 -6.76
C LEU A 142 -6.36 9.48 -6.83
N GLY A 143 -7.30 9.15 -5.95
CA GLY A 143 -8.64 9.74 -5.94
C GLY A 143 -8.69 11.08 -5.20
N THR A 144 -7.92 11.21 -4.12
CA THR A 144 -7.89 12.38 -3.24
C THR A 144 -6.65 13.25 -3.46
N GLY A 145 -5.60 12.71 -4.07
CA GLY A 145 -4.30 13.37 -4.21
C GLY A 145 -3.50 13.45 -2.91
N LYS A 146 -3.97 12.83 -1.82
CA LYS A 146 -3.30 12.86 -0.51
C LYS A 146 -2.38 11.65 -0.36
N TYR A 147 -1.35 11.79 0.46
CA TYR A 147 -0.48 10.69 0.85
C TYR A 147 -0.34 10.59 2.36
N PHE A 148 0.13 9.44 2.83
CA PHE A 148 0.55 9.20 4.22
C PHE A 148 1.62 8.10 4.25
N HIS A 149 2.37 8.03 5.35
CA HIS A 149 3.31 6.94 5.59
C HIS A 149 2.54 5.66 5.93
N PHE A 150 2.53 4.70 5.00
CA PHE A 150 1.92 3.39 5.20
C PHE A 150 2.78 2.52 6.14
N ILE A 151 4.10 2.62 6.00
CA ILE A 151 5.07 2.28 7.04
C ILE A 151 5.80 3.57 7.36
N GLU A 152 5.80 3.94 8.64
CA GLU A 152 6.50 5.13 9.12
C GLU A 152 8.01 5.02 8.87
N SER A 153 8.66 6.16 8.74
CA SER A 153 10.12 6.25 8.78
C SER A 153 10.67 5.57 10.04
N PHE A 154 11.96 5.32 10.04
CA PHE A 154 12.70 4.62 11.09
C PHE A 154 12.40 3.12 11.27
N GLN A 155 11.53 2.53 10.43
CA GLN A 155 11.14 1.12 10.56
C GLN A 155 11.86 0.19 9.59
N LEU A 156 12.10 0.66 8.37
CA LEU A 156 12.83 -0.08 7.33
C LEU A 156 14.31 0.29 7.38
N GLY A 157 15.15 -0.50 6.71
CA GLY A 157 16.50 -0.09 6.36
C GLY A 157 16.47 0.82 5.14
N HIS A 158 16.22 0.24 3.96
CA HIS A 158 16.09 0.94 2.67
C HIS A 158 15.04 0.27 1.78
N GLY A 159 13.80 0.76 1.82
CA GLY A 159 12.65 0.14 1.14
C GLY A 159 12.63 0.38 -0.38
N ASP A 160 13.63 -0.12 -1.10
CA ASP A 160 13.94 0.32 -2.47
C ASP A 160 12.96 -0.17 -3.54
N GLN A 161 12.80 -1.48 -3.70
CA GLN A 161 12.04 -2.04 -4.82
C GLN A 161 10.70 -2.60 -4.36
N LEU A 162 9.65 -2.28 -5.10
CA LEU A 162 8.30 -2.70 -4.80
C LEU A 162 7.73 -3.63 -5.88
N LEU A 163 6.92 -4.60 -5.45
CA LEU A 163 6.15 -5.45 -6.35
C LEU A 163 4.75 -5.67 -5.79
N ALA A 164 3.73 -5.50 -6.62
CA ALA A 164 2.36 -5.77 -6.27
C ALA A 164 1.83 -6.97 -7.07
N THR A 165 1.06 -7.81 -6.39
CA THR A 165 0.21 -8.82 -7.02
C THR A 165 -1.25 -8.44 -6.79
N GLN A 166 -2.17 -9.35 -7.08
CA GLN A 166 -3.59 -9.13 -6.83
C GLN A 166 -3.90 -8.83 -5.36
N ASP A 167 -3.21 -9.47 -4.41
CA ASP A 167 -3.54 -9.47 -2.99
C ASP A 167 -2.37 -9.18 -2.05
N SER A 168 -1.19 -8.87 -2.60
CA SER A 168 0.04 -8.71 -1.85
C SER A 168 0.88 -7.54 -2.38
N LEU A 169 1.50 -6.82 -1.46
CA LEU A 169 2.59 -5.89 -1.71
C LEU A 169 3.88 -6.52 -1.17
N PHE A 170 4.94 -6.50 -1.96
CA PHE A 170 6.28 -6.91 -1.58
C PHE A 170 7.19 -5.69 -1.57
N ILE A 171 8.06 -5.63 -0.55
CA ILE A 171 9.03 -4.56 -0.35
C ILE A 171 10.39 -5.22 -0.25
N ALA A 172 11.31 -4.90 -1.14
CA ALA A 172 12.70 -5.29 -1.02
C ALA A 172 13.41 -4.23 -0.19
N ASP A 173 13.67 -4.55 1.07
CA ASP A 173 14.53 -3.78 1.95
C ASP A 173 15.98 -4.20 1.68
N MET A 174 16.77 -3.32 1.05
CA MET A 174 18.07 -3.67 0.50
C MET A 174 19.08 -4.05 1.59
N ALA A 175 19.06 -3.36 2.73
CA ALA A 175 19.86 -3.67 3.90
C ALA A 175 19.02 -3.35 5.13
N SER A 176 18.37 -4.35 5.73
CA SER A 176 17.41 -4.13 6.84
C SER A 176 18.05 -3.63 8.14
N ASP A 177 19.38 -3.69 8.25
CA ASP A 177 20.17 -3.07 9.32
C ASP A 177 20.71 -1.68 8.94
N GLY A 178 20.44 -1.24 7.70
CA GLY A 178 20.81 0.06 7.10
C GLY A 178 22.22 0.14 6.51
N SER A 179 23.09 -0.85 6.73
CA SER A 179 24.47 -0.76 6.25
C SER A 179 24.60 -1.34 4.85
N VAL A 180 24.76 -0.48 3.85
CA VAL A 180 25.06 -0.91 2.46
C VAL A 180 26.56 -1.09 2.20
N ASP A 181 27.42 -0.58 3.10
CA ASP A 181 28.88 -0.55 2.93
C ASP A 181 29.63 -1.70 3.62
N THR A 182 29.16 -2.15 4.78
CA THR A 182 29.97 -2.98 5.69
C THR A 182 29.39 -4.35 5.99
N ASN A 183 28.08 -4.56 5.78
CA ASN A 183 27.38 -5.81 6.08
C ASN A 183 26.61 -6.33 4.86
N GLY A 184 27.25 -7.17 4.04
CA GLY A 184 26.56 -7.83 2.93
C GLY A 184 25.53 -8.86 3.42
N GLY A 185 24.39 -8.96 2.73
CA GLY A 185 23.42 -10.04 2.92
C GLY A 185 22.39 -9.83 4.04
N THR A 186 22.20 -8.59 4.50
CA THR A 186 21.19 -8.21 5.49
C THR A 186 19.84 -7.81 4.89
N GLY A 187 19.73 -7.79 3.55
CA GLY A 187 18.48 -7.47 2.86
C GLY A 187 17.35 -8.46 3.14
N VAL A 188 16.13 -7.94 3.20
CA VAL A 188 14.90 -8.70 3.51
C VAL A 188 13.82 -8.35 2.49
N ILE A 189 13.00 -9.33 2.11
CA ILE A 189 11.76 -9.07 1.36
C ILE A 189 10.57 -9.22 2.31
N TYR A 190 9.89 -8.11 2.58
CA TYR A 190 8.64 -8.11 3.32
C TYR A 190 7.47 -8.41 2.40
N GLN A 191 6.45 -9.11 2.92
CA GLN A 191 5.16 -9.28 2.24
C GLN A 191 4.04 -8.72 3.12
N ILE A 192 3.30 -7.77 2.58
CA ILE A 192 2.06 -7.26 3.14
C ILE A 192 0.93 -7.88 2.35
N LYS A 193 0.21 -8.82 2.98
CA LYS A 193 -0.88 -9.56 2.34
C LYS A 193 -2.23 -9.10 2.86
N ARG A 194 -3.19 -8.95 1.94
CA ARG A 194 -4.59 -8.73 2.33
C ARG A 194 -5.05 -9.90 3.21
N LYS A 195 -5.43 -9.60 4.46
CA LYS A 195 -6.10 -10.58 5.32
C LYS A 195 -7.52 -10.78 4.82
N THR A 196 -7.76 -11.84 4.07
CA THR A 196 -9.12 -12.31 3.79
C THR A 196 -9.62 -13.08 5.00
N THR A 197 -10.68 -12.61 5.67
CA THR A 197 -11.49 -13.51 6.49
C THR A 197 -12.18 -14.47 5.51
N GLY A 198 -11.64 -15.68 5.36
CA GLY A 198 -12.27 -16.69 4.52
C GLY A 198 -13.71 -16.93 4.99
N MET A 199 -14.62 -17.15 4.04
CA MET A 199 -15.98 -17.52 4.39
C MET A 199 -15.96 -18.91 5.02
N SER A 200 -16.59 -19.05 6.18
CA SER A 200 -16.74 -20.33 6.86
C SER A 200 -18.20 -20.57 7.19
N ALA A 201 -18.62 -21.83 7.23
CA ALA A 201 -19.97 -22.22 7.65
C ALA A 201 -19.88 -23.45 8.56
N THR A 202 -20.74 -23.51 9.58
CA THR A 202 -20.81 -24.64 10.52
C THR A 202 -22.26 -24.96 10.86
N PHE A 203 -22.53 -26.22 11.19
CA PHE A 203 -23.74 -26.59 11.91
C PHE A 203 -23.61 -26.18 13.38
N THR A 204 -24.70 -25.70 13.96
CA THR A 204 -24.82 -25.33 15.38
C THR A 204 -25.79 -26.23 16.14
N SER A 205 -26.66 -26.95 15.42
CA SER A 205 -27.54 -27.99 15.96
C SER A 205 -27.98 -28.96 14.86
N PRO A 206 -28.34 -30.21 15.22
CA PRO A 206 -28.07 -30.85 16.51
C PRO A 206 -26.56 -31.01 16.76
N GLY A 207 -26.15 -31.15 18.02
CA GLY A 207 -24.76 -31.43 18.37
C GLY A 207 -24.29 -32.76 17.78
N GLU A 208 -23.01 -32.89 17.48
CA GLU A 208 -22.42 -34.13 16.98
C GLU A 208 -22.73 -35.30 17.95
N GLY A 209 -23.20 -36.42 17.39
CA GLY A 209 -23.58 -37.62 18.17
C GLY A 209 -24.93 -37.54 18.89
N ALA A 210 -25.72 -36.47 18.71
CA ALA A 210 -27.06 -36.40 19.29
C ALA A 210 -27.98 -37.49 18.74
N THR A 211 -28.74 -38.14 19.63
CA THR A 211 -29.87 -39.00 19.23
C THR A 211 -31.05 -38.11 18.84
N VAL A 212 -31.55 -38.26 17.62
CA VAL A 212 -32.63 -37.46 17.04
C VAL A 212 -33.85 -38.33 16.74
N THR A 213 -35.06 -37.80 16.93
CA THR A 213 -36.33 -38.45 16.57
C THR A 213 -37.41 -37.41 16.26
N GLY A 214 -38.17 -37.63 15.19
CA GLY A 214 -39.20 -36.70 14.72
C GLY A 214 -38.62 -35.40 14.18
N ALA A 215 -39.35 -34.30 14.36
CA ALA A 215 -38.95 -32.98 13.88
C ALA A 215 -37.80 -32.39 14.73
N VAL A 216 -36.61 -32.31 14.14
CA VAL A 216 -35.39 -31.78 14.79
C VAL A 216 -34.92 -30.47 14.13
N PRO A 217 -34.63 -29.41 14.90
CA PRO A 217 -34.08 -28.17 14.36
C PRO A 217 -32.60 -28.31 13.99
N VAL A 218 -32.30 -28.16 12.69
CA VAL A 218 -30.94 -28.09 12.16
C VAL A 218 -30.55 -26.62 12.02
N GLY A 219 -29.62 -26.18 12.84
CA GLY A 219 -29.12 -24.80 12.87
C GLY A 219 -27.76 -24.71 12.20
N MET A 220 -27.49 -23.57 11.55
CA MET A 220 -26.22 -23.29 10.89
C MET A 220 -25.85 -21.81 11.02
N SER A 221 -24.55 -21.53 11.05
CA SER A 221 -23.98 -20.18 11.13
C SER A 221 -22.80 -20.02 10.19
N GLU A 222 -22.57 -18.80 9.71
CA GLU A 222 -21.45 -18.45 8.84
C GLU A 222 -20.65 -17.28 9.42
N SER A 223 -19.42 -17.15 8.93
CA SER A 223 -18.60 -15.96 9.15
C SER A 223 -18.00 -15.50 7.82
N GLY A 224 -17.97 -14.19 7.59
CA GLY A 224 -17.28 -13.58 6.46
C GLY A 224 -18.10 -13.49 5.16
N GLY A 225 -19.34 -13.98 5.16
CA GLY A 225 -20.32 -13.71 4.12
C GLY A 225 -20.69 -12.22 4.06
N THR A 226 -20.85 -11.69 2.85
CA THR A 226 -21.38 -10.35 2.61
C THR A 226 -22.41 -10.40 1.49
N GLY A 227 -23.39 -9.50 1.50
CA GLY A 227 -24.47 -9.50 0.51
C GLY A 227 -25.47 -10.64 0.70
N THR A 228 -25.86 -11.29 -0.40
CA THR A 228 -26.80 -12.43 -0.35
C THR A 228 -26.03 -13.72 -0.06
N ILE A 229 -26.34 -14.33 1.06
CA ILE A 229 -25.83 -15.63 1.51
C ILE A 229 -26.82 -16.71 1.07
N SER A 230 -26.32 -17.71 0.35
CA SER A 230 -27.10 -18.88 -0.08
C SER A 230 -26.75 -20.08 0.79
N TRP A 231 -27.73 -20.56 1.54
CA TRP A 231 -27.62 -21.74 2.38
C TRP A 231 -28.07 -22.98 1.61
N THR A 232 -27.28 -24.05 1.65
CA THR A 232 -27.62 -25.35 1.05
C THR A 232 -27.18 -26.46 1.98
N VAL A 233 -28.12 -27.29 2.41
CA VAL A 233 -27.83 -28.50 3.20
C VAL A 233 -28.12 -29.73 2.37
N ARG A 234 -27.17 -30.68 2.37
CA ARG A 234 -27.24 -31.96 1.68
C ARG A 234 -27.02 -33.06 2.70
N LEU A 235 -27.81 -34.11 2.60
CA LEU A 235 -27.61 -35.33 3.38
C LEU A 235 -26.66 -36.25 2.60
N ASP A 236 -25.63 -36.78 3.27
CA ASP A 236 -24.73 -37.82 2.77
C ASP A 236 -24.14 -37.56 1.36
N GLY A 237 -23.86 -36.30 1.03
CA GLY A 237 -23.32 -35.91 -0.27
C GLY A 237 -24.32 -36.00 -1.44
N GLY A 238 -25.62 -36.16 -1.17
CA GLY A 238 -26.66 -36.26 -2.18
C GLY A 238 -26.77 -35.03 -3.10
N ALA A 239 -27.14 -35.26 -4.37
CA ALA A 239 -27.29 -34.23 -5.40
C ALA A 239 -28.52 -33.32 -5.21
N THR A 240 -29.48 -33.72 -4.38
CA THR A 240 -30.67 -32.90 -4.05
C THR A 240 -30.52 -32.29 -2.65
N PRO A 241 -30.59 -30.96 -2.50
CA PRO A 241 -30.61 -30.33 -1.18
C PRO A 241 -31.84 -30.75 -0.37
N ILE A 242 -31.67 -31.02 0.92
CA ILE A 242 -32.78 -31.19 1.87
C ILE A 242 -33.27 -29.84 2.41
N PHE A 243 -32.47 -28.79 2.26
CA PHE A 243 -32.83 -27.43 2.58
C PHE A 243 -32.07 -26.44 1.70
N SER A 244 -32.75 -25.39 1.27
CA SER A 244 -32.13 -24.24 0.61
C SER A 244 -32.89 -22.97 0.96
N THR A 245 -32.15 -21.92 1.32
CA THR A 245 -32.68 -20.58 1.53
C THR A 245 -31.61 -19.56 1.16
N SER A 246 -32.01 -18.32 0.90
CA SER A 246 -31.07 -17.23 0.70
C SER A 246 -31.54 -15.97 1.40
N GLY A 247 -30.59 -15.15 1.82
CA GLY A 247 -30.87 -13.89 2.52
C GLY A 247 -29.59 -13.23 2.99
N THR A 248 -29.70 -12.23 3.85
CA THR A 248 -28.54 -11.51 4.40
C THR A 248 -28.18 -11.93 5.81
N ALA A 249 -28.86 -12.94 6.37
CA ALA A 249 -28.65 -13.40 7.74
C ALA A 249 -27.45 -14.35 7.81
N SER A 250 -26.61 -14.16 8.84
CA SER A 250 -25.43 -15.00 9.10
C SER A 250 -25.77 -16.33 9.78
N THR A 251 -27.05 -16.61 9.99
CA THR A 251 -27.56 -17.88 10.49
C THR A 251 -28.77 -18.33 9.68
N ALA A 252 -28.96 -19.65 9.63
CA ALA A 252 -30.18 -20.25 9.10
C ALA A 252 -30.60 -21.44 9.97
N SER A 253 -31.86 -21.83 9.87
CA SER A 253 -32.33 -23.07 10.49
C SER A 253 -33.49 -23.65 9.69
N PHE A 254 -33.66 -24.96 9.77
CA PHE A 254 -34.84 -25.66 9.28
C PHE A 254 -35.20 -26.84 10.18
N SER A 255 -36.47 -27.20 10.20
CA SER A 255 -36.93 -28.41 10.88
C SER A 255 -36.78 -29.59 9.93
N TRP A 256 -36.04 -30.61 10.34
CA TRP A 256 -35.89 -31.85 9.58
C TRP A 256 -36.65 -32.98 10.29
N ASP A 257 -37.53 -33.66 9.56
CA ASP A 257 -38.24 -34.84 10.05
C ASP A 257 -37.40 -36.09 9.71
N THR A 258 -36.92 -36.77 10.76
CA THR A 258 -35.97 -37.90 10.68
C THR A 258 -36.64 -39.26 10.82
#